data_AF-X1Q6G8-F1
#
_entry.id   AF-X1Q6G8-F1
#
_cell.length_a   1.000
_cell.length_b   1.000
_cell.length_c   1.000
_cell.angle_alpha   90.00
_cell.angle_beta   90.00
_cell.angle_gamma   90.00
#
_symmetry.space_group_name_H-M   'P 1'
#
loop_
_entity.id
_entity.type
_entity.pdbx_description
1 polymer ?
#
loop_
_entity_poly.entity_id
_entity_poly.type
_entity_poly.pdbx_seq_one_letter_code
_entity_poly.pdbx_strand_id
1 'polypeptide(L)' 'SGYRWLVKNAASAVLRSLGPEVYNAPDDQDVVGSAGVSTWRFQATSTGDAQLLLVYQQPWAAEVAPVQTFDCKIVVR' A
#
# COMPACT_ATOMS: atom_id res chain seq x y z
N SER A 1 8.91 -13.50 -6.94
CA SER A 1 9.59 -12.81 -5.83
C SER A 1 8.61 -12.65 -4.68
N GLY A 2 9.05 -12.83 -3.42
CA GLY A 2 8.17 -12.81 -2.24
C GLY A 2 7.81 -11.42 -1.68
N TYR A 3 8.14 -10.37 -2.42
CA TYR A 3 8.00 -8.98 -1.98
C TYR A 3 6.62 -8.44 -2.34
N ARG A 4 6.03 -7.68 -1.42
CA ARG A 4 4.78 -6.97 -1.64
C ARG A 4 4.76 -5.66 -0.88
N TRP A 5 3.87 -4.78 -1.29
CA TRP A 5 3.57 -3.57 -0.52
C TRP A 5 2.72 -3.93 0.70
N LEU A 6 3.06 -3.34 1.84
CA LEU A 6 2.37 -3.48 3.11
C LEU A 6 1.98 -2.10 3.62
N VAL A 7 0.72 -1.93 3.99
CA VAL A 7 0.24 -0.69 4.62
C VAL A 7 0.68 -0.68 6.08
N LYS A 8 1.53 0.27 6.46
CA LYS A 8 1.99 0.50 7.85
C LYS A 8 1.16 1.57 8.56
N ASN A 9 0.74 2.60 7.82
CA ASN A 9 -0.21 3.58 8.30
C ASN A 9 -1.23 3.89 7.19
N ALA A 10 -2.51 3.66 7.47
CA ALA A 10 -3.59 3.85 6.51
C ALA A 10 -4.23 5.25 6.57
N ALA A 11 -3.62 6.20 7.30
CA ALA A 11 -4.18 7.53 7.56
C ALA A 11 -5.59 7.45 8.18
N SER A 12 -5.83 6.48 9.08
CA SER A 12 -7.16 6.14 9.61
C SER A 12 -7.86 7.24 10.40
N ALA A 13 -7.16 8.33 10.74
CA ALA A 13 -7.76 9.52 11.34
C ALA A 13 -8.64 10.31 10.37
N VAL A 14 -8.35 10.26 9.07
CA VAL A 14 -9.09 11.02 8.02
C VAL A 14 -9.62 10.13 6.90
N LEU A 15 -9.05 8.94 6.71
CA LEU A 15 -9.42 7.97 5.69
C LEU A 15 -10.07 6.72 6.30
N ARG A 16 -11.11 6.21 5.64
CA ARG A 16 -11.68 4.89 5.86
C ARG A 16 -11.31 3.96 4.70
N SER A 17 -10.78 2.79 4.99
CA SER A 17 -10.57 1.76 3.96
C SER A 17 -11.92 1.21 3.48
N LEU A 18 -12.07 1.08 2.16
CA LEU A 18 -13.27 0.56 1.49
C LEU A 18 -13.20 -0.94 1.19
N GLY A 19 -12.09 -1.59 1.48
CA GLY A 19 -11.92 -3.02 1.25
C GLY A 19 -10.48 -3.51 1.46
N PRO A 20 -10.26 -4.82 1.29
CA PRO A 20 -8.90 -5.36 1.29
C PRO A 20 -8.11 -4.87 0.07
N GLU A 21 -6.79 -5.08 0.14
CA GLU A 21 -5.90 -4.92 -1.01
C GLU A 21 -6.39 -5.79 -2.17
N VAL A 22 -6.49 -5.20 -3.37
CA VAL A 22 -6.69 -5.94 -4.61
C VAL A 22 -5.34 -6.01 -5.32
N TYR A 23 -4.71 -7.17 -5.30
CA TYR A 23 -3.50 -7.45 -6.06
C TYR A 23 -3.89 -7.97 -7.44
N ASN A 24 -3.40 -7.31 -8.48
CA ASN A 24 -3.60 -7.74 -9.87
C ASN A 24 -2.24 -8.00 -10.51
N ALA A 25 -1.96 -9.26 -10.84
CA ALA A 25 -0.84 -9.61 -11.70
C ALA A 25 -1.36 -9.64 -13.15
N PRO A 26 -0.67 -9.02 -14.12
CA PRO A 26 -1.07 -9.15 -15.51
C PRO A 26 -1.06 -10.64 -15.91
N ASP A 27 -2.12 -11.07 -16.59
CA ASP A 27 -2.33 -12.45 -17.07
C ASP A 27 -1.47 -12.79 -18.30
N ASP A 28 -0.60 -11.86 -18.73
CA ASP A 28 0.40 -12.11 -19.76
C ASP A 28 1.47 -13.05 -19.20
N GLN A 29 1.23 -14.33 -19.41
CA GLN A 29 2.11 -15.47 -19.14
C GLN A 29 3.50 -15.35 -19.82
N ASP A 30 3.76 -14.30 -20.59
CA ASP A 30 5.00 -14.06 -21.32
C ASP A 30 5.91 -12.95 -20.75
N VAL A 31 5.53 -12.26 -19.65
CA VAL A 31 6.41 -11.27 -19.00
C VAL A 31 6.83 -11.71 -17.60
N VAL A 32 7.90 -12.50 -17.53
CA VAL A 32 8.63 -12.74 -16.28
C VAL A 32 9.25 -11.42 -15.81
N GLY A 33 8.65 -10.78 -14.79
CA GLY A 33 9.15 -9.53 -14.20
C GLY A 33 8.17 -8.36 -14.19
N SER A 34 6.94 -8.53 -14.68
CA SER A 34 5.89 -7.54 -14.50
C SER A 34 5.48 -7.46 -13.02
N ALA A 35 5.85 -6.36 -12.37
CA ALA A 35 5.49 -6.10 -10.99
C ALA A 35 3.96 -6.02 -10.88
N GLY A 36 3.35 -6.94 -10.12
CA GLY A 36 1.91 -6.89 -9.89
C GLY A 36 1.51 -5.59 -9.20
N VAL A 37 0.31 -5.11 -9.51
CA VAL A 37 -0.23 -3.85 -9.00
C VAL A 37 -1.09 -4.13 -7.78
N SER A 38 -0.69 -3.57 -6.64
CA SER A 38 -1.51 -3.56 -5.43
C SER A 38 -2.37 -2.30 -5.39
N THR A 39 -3.69 -2.48 -5.33
CA THR A 39 -4.66 -1.37 -5.26
C THR A 39 -5.38 -1.36 -3.93
N TRP A 40 -5.37 -0.22 -3.25
CA TRP A 40 -6.19 0.04 -2.06
C TRP A 40 -7.18 1.17 -2.36
N ARG A 41 -8.39 1.04 -1.84
CA ARG A 41 -9.43 2.06 -1.97
C ARG A 41 -9.72 2.67 -0.62
N PHE A 42 -9.62 3.99 -0.54
CA PHE A 42 -9.89 4.77 0.66
C PHE A 42 -10.97 5.81 0.37
N GLN A 43 -11.79 6.11 1.38
CA GLN A 43 -12.75 7.20 1.38
C GLN A 43 -12.36 8.20 2.47
N ALA A 44 -12.31 9.49 2.12
CA ALA A 44 -12.15 10.53 3.13
C ALA A 44 -13.45 10.64 3.96
N THR A 45 -13.33 10.58 5.28
CA THR A 45 -14.47 10.60 6.21
C THR A 45 -14.45 11.76 7.18
N SER A 46 -13.30 12.40 7.37
CA SER A 46 -13.14 13.50 8.33
C SER A 46 -12.07 14.46 7.85
N THR A 47 -12.24 15.75 8.17
CA THR A 47 -11.23 16.78 7.90
C THR A 47 -10.06 16.64 8.87
N GLY A 48 -8.88 17.07 8.43
CA GLY A 48 -7.65 17.02 9.21
C GLY A 48 -6.44 16.56 8.41
N ASP A 49 -5.34 16.36 9.13
CA ASP A 49 -4.06 15.89 8.59
C ASP A 49 -3.79 14.46 9.08
N ALA A 50 -3.32 13.60 8.18
CA ALA A 50 -2.87 12.25 8.52
C ALA A 50 -1.74 11.79 7.58
N GLN A 51 -1.14 10.65 7.90
CA GLN A 51 -0.01 10.11 7.17
C GLN A 51 -0.35 8.75 6.57
N LEU A 52 -0.12 8.59 5.27
CA LEU A 52 -0.20 7.31 4.57
C LEU A 52 1.20 6.75 4.39
N LEU A 53 1.46 5.56 4.93
CA LEU A 53 2.76 4.91 4.88
C LEU A 53 2.62 3.47 4.37
N LEU A 54 3.31 3.17 3.28
CA LEU A 54 3.43 1.83 2.72
C LEU A 54 4.91 1.44 2.59
N VAL A 55 5.20 0.16 2.78
CA VAL A 55 6.56 -0.37 2.66
C VAL A 55 6.59 -1.59 1.75
N TYR A 56 7.60 -1.70 0.89
CA TYR A 56 7.79 -2.83 0.00
C TYR A 56 8.82 -3.79 0.61
N GLN A 57 8.34 -4.91 1.14
CA GLN A 57 9.19 -5.91 1.79
C GLN A 57 8.54 -7.31 1.73
N GLN A 58 9.29 -8.32 2.14
CA GLN A 58 8.72 -9.66 2.36
C GLN A 58 7.88 -9.65 3.65
N PRO A 59 6.62 -10.14 3.64
CA PRO A 59 5.74 -10.09 4.81
C PRO A 59 6.29 -10.81 6.04
N TRP A 60 7.06 -11.88 5.83
CA TRP A 60 7.69 -12.66 6.90
C TRP A 60 9.01 -12.06 7.40
N ALA A 61 9.59 -11.09 6.69
CA ALA A 61 10.87 -10.48 7.04
C ALA A 61 10.64 -9.08 7.63
N ALA A 62 9.91 -8.99 8.74
CA ALA A 62 9.60 -7.72 9.40
C ALA A 62 10.85 -6.99 9.91
N GLU A 63 11.89 -7.74 10.26
CA GLU A 63 13.17 -7.24 10.79
C GLU A 63 14.12 -6.71 9.70
N VAL A 64 13.84 -7.01 8.43
CA VAL A 64 14.64 -6.53 7.31
C VAL A 64 14.12 -5.17 6.86
N ALA A 65 15.03 -4.24 6.63
CA ALA A 65 14.69 -2.91 6.12
C ALA A 65 13.90 -3.01 4.81
N PRO A 66 12.83 -2.20 4.64
CA PRO A 66 12.08 -2.18 3.40
C PRO A 66 12.96 -1.82 2.22
N VAL A 67 12.72 -2.49 1.09
CA VAL A 67 13.42 -2.17 -0.17
C VAL A 67 12.94 -0.82 -0.69
N GLN A 68 11.66 -0.50 -0.51
CA GLN A 68 11.08 0.79 -0.84
C GLN A 68 10.09 1.23 0.24
N THR A 69 9.96 2.55 0.40
CA THR A 69 8.97 3.16 1.28
C THR A 69 8.22 4.23 0.50
N PHE A 70 6.90 4.24 0.64
CA PHE A 70 6.02 5.28 0.16
C PHE A 70 5.44 6.01 1.37
N ASP A 71 5.78 7.29 1.50
CA ASP A 71 5.39 8.15 2.60
C ASP A 71 4.68 9.38 2.01
N CYS A 72 3.41 9.58 2.36
CA CYS A 72 2.59 10.66 1.84
C CYS A 72 1.70 11.29 2.91
N LYS A 73 1.79 12.62 3.06
CA LYS A 73 0.91 13.39 3.93
C LYS A 73 -0.45 13.61 3.25
N ILE A 74 -1.52 13.21 3.92
CA ILE A 74 -2.91 13.37 3.51
C ILE A 74 -3.53 14.53 4.27
N VAL A 75 -4.14 15.48 3.54
CA VAL A 75 -4.86 16.62 4.11
C VAL A 75 -6.27 16.64 3.53
N VAL A 76 -7.27 16.51 4.41
CA VAL A 76 -8.70 16.60 4.05
C VAL A 76 -9.24 17.92 4.60
N ARG A 77 -9.86 18.74 3.75
CA ARG A 77 -10.39 20.06 4.09
C ARG A 77 -11.88 20.14 3.87
#